data_AF-A0A1T5G9J8-F1
#
_entry.id   AF-A0A1T5G9J8-F1
#
_cell.length_a   1.000
_cell.length_b   1.000
_cell.length_c   1.000
_cell.angle_alpha   90.00
_cell.angle_beta   90.00
_cell.angle_gamma   90.00
#
_symmetry.space_group_name_H-M   'P 1'
#
loop_
_entity.id
_entity.type
_entity.pdbx_description
1 polymer ?
#
loop_
_entity_poly.entity_id
_entity_poly.type
_entity_poly.pdbx_seq_one_letter_code
_entity_poly.pdbx_strand_id
1 'polypeptide(L)'
;MKRNVSLLLFLVVVSVTNLLSQREFRLENMHYIPEGIMDDDPNMEVSFPSFWISDQITNKEFQEFWQYAKSNPNVELSWAELTHAPGDPKPSQPVVRSILFSELLKEKPDSTNWPVANYFESDQYADKPVIGVSEKLATYYCIWKTTKVYDNLSERERDPVHPFIVAPDLKIRYALICRPELFSEDEVGFRIVIHQ
;
A
#
# COMPACT_ATOMS: atom_id res chain seq x y z
N MET A 1 -27.28 -4.25 46.65
CA MET A 1 -27.29 -4.71 45.24
C MET A 1 -27.18 -3.59 44.19
N LYS A 2 -27.72 -2.37 44.39
CA LYS A 2 -27.69 -1.31 43.34
C LYS A 2 -26.31 -0.71 43.02
N ARG A 3 -25.34 -0.80 43.95
CA ARG A 3 -24.02 -0.15 43.81
C ARG A 3 -23.04 -0.90 42.88
N ASN A 4 -23.22 -2.23 42.72
CA ASN A 4 -22.35 -3.05 41.87
C ASN A 4 -22.75 -3.02 40.39
N VAL A 5 -24.04 -2.77 40.09
CA VAL A 5 -24.55 -2.66 38.72
C VAL A 5 -24.02 -1.40 38.02
N SER A 6 -23.87 -0.29 38.76
CA SER A 6 -23.36 0.97 38.21
C SER A 6 -21.88 0.89 37.81
N LEU A 7 -21.07 0.11 38.53
CA LEU A 7 -19.64 -0.04 38.26
C LEU A 7 -19.40 -0.93 37.04
N LEU A 8 -20.24 -1.97 36.87
CA LEU A 8 -20.22 -2.85 35.71
C LEU A 8 -20.62 -2.11 34.43
N LEU A 9 -21.64 -1.25 34.51
CA LEU A 9 -22.08 -0.42 33.38
C LEU A 9 -20.98 0.57 32.97
N PHE A 10 -20.27 1.16 33.94
CA PHE A 10 -19.17 2.09 33.66
C PHE A 10 -17.99 1.38 33.00
N LEU A 11 -17.63 0.17 33.45
CA LEU A 11 -16.58 -0.65 32.82
C LEU A 11 -16.94 -1.07 31.39
N VAL A 12 -18.20 -1.44 31.14
CA VAL A 12 -18.67 -1.76 29.77
C VAL A 12 -18.62 -0.52 28.88
N VAL A 13 -19.03 0.65 29.37
CA VAL A 13 -18.94 1.90 28.59
C VAL A 13 -17.49 2.25 28.30
N VAL A 14 -16.57 2.14 29.27
CA VAL A 14 -15.13 2.39 29.06
C VAL A 14 -14.52 1.39 28.08
N SER A 15 -14.88 0.10 28.14
CA SER A 15 -14.45 -0.91 27.17
C SER A 15 -15.00 -0.64 25.77
N VAL A 16 -16.27 -0.24 25.63
CA VAL A 16 -16.87 0.11 24.33
C VAL A 16 -16.27 1.39 23.77
N THR A 17 -15.94 2.38 24.61
CA THR A 17 -15.26 3.60 24.14
C THR A 17 -13.81 3.35 23.75
N ASN A 18 -13.10 2.42 24.40
CA ASN A 18 -11.77 1.99 23.97
C ASN A 18 -11.82 1.19 22.65
N LEU A 19 -12.88 0.38 22.44
CA LEU A 19 -13.12 -0.29 21.16
C LEU A 19 -13.44 0.69 20.02
N LEU A 20 -14.15 1.78 20.32
CA LEU A 20 -14.48 2.84 19.36
C LEU A 20 -13.32 3.82 19.13
N SER A 21 -12.37 3.92 20.07
CA SER A 21 -11.16 4.74 19.94
C SER A 21 -10.08 4.07 19.08
N GLN A 22 -10.17 2.78 18.82
CA GLN A 22 -9.44 2.09 17.74
C GLN A 22 -10.24 2.17 16.44
N ARG A 23 -10.66 3.37 16.05
CA ARG A 23 -11.03 3.63 14.64
C ARG A 23 -9.72 3.72 13.86
N GLU A 24 -8.99 2.60 13.84
CA GLU A 24 -7.84 2.37 13.00
C GLU A 24 -8.31 2.63 11.58
N PHE A 25 -7.58 3.47 10.89
CA PHE A 25 -7.51 3.42 9.45
C PHE A 25 -7.25 1.97 9.07
N ARG A 26 -8.31 1.22 8.70
CA ARG A 26 -8.17 -0.21 8.43
C ARG A 26 -7.35 -0.34 7.16
N LEU A 27 -6.06 -0.53 7.36
CA LEU A 27 -5.11 -1.00 6.38
C LEU A 27 -5.45 -2.46 6.05
N GLU A 28 -6.60 -2.65 5.39
CA GLU A 28 -7.08 -3.98 5.01
C GLU A 28 -5.98 -4.69 4.20
N ASN A 29 -5.68 -5.92 4.58
CA ASN A 29 -4.66 -6.77 3.98
C ASN A 29 -3.21 -6.23 4.10
N MET A 30 -2.91 -5.42 5.12
CA MET A 30 -1.55 -5.02 5.47
C MET A 30 -1.09 -5.69 6.76
N HIS A 31 0.17 -6.09 6.79
CA HIS A 31 0.80 -6.82 7.89
C HIS A 31 1.95 -6.00 8.47
N TYR A 32 1.98 -5.89 9.80
CA TYR A 32 3.05 -5.19 10.51
C TYR A 32 4.33 -6.02 10.51
N ILE A 33 5.43 -5.39 10.09
CA ILE A 33 6.80 -5.89 10.17
C ILE A 33 7.55 -5.04 11.20
N PRO A 34 8.09 -5.66 12.27
CA PRO A 34 8.79 -4.92 13.32
C PRO A 34 10.09 -4.31 12.79
N GLU A 35 10.61 -3.33 13.51
CA GLU A 35 11.96 -2.83 13.26
C GLU A 35 13.03 -3.89 13.57
N GLY A 36 14.19 -3.78 12.91
CA GLY A 36 15.32 -4.63 13.20
C GLY A 36 16.42 -4.55 12.15
N ILE A 37 17.32 -5.52 12.17
CA ILE A 37 18.53 -5.54 11.35
C ILE A 37 18.56 -6.84 10.55
N MET A 38 19.02 -6.75 9.30
CA MET A 38 19.26 -7.89 8.43
C MET A 38 20.69 -7.83 7.89
N ASP A 39 21.38 -8.96 7.95
CA ASP A 39 22.63 -9.16 7.21
C ASP A 39 22.29 -9.43 5.74
N ASP A 40 22.48 -8.43 4.86
CA ASP A 40 22.20 -8.60 3.43
C ASP A 40 23.38 -9.22 2.67
N ASP A 41 24.60 -8.92 3.13
CA ASP A 41 25.87 -9.47 2.67
C ASP A 41 26.76 -9.68 3.91
N PRO A 42 27.71 -10.65 3.93
CA PRO A 42 28.64 -10.87 5.04
C PRO A 42 29.33 -9.63 5.64
N ASN A 43 29.34 -8.46 4.96
CA ASN A 43 29.83 -7.21 5.53
C ASN A 43 28.83 -6.03 5.46
N MET A 44 27.53 -6.28 5.26
CA MET A 44 26.52 -5.22 5.18
C MET A 44 25.31 -5.53 6.07
N GLU A 45 25.23 -4.81 7.18
CA GLU A 45 24.04 -4.73 8.01
C GLU A 45 23.11 -3.62 7.50
N VAL A 46 21.85 -3.97 7.27
CA VAL A 46 20.80 -3.01 6.89
C VAL A 46 19.81 -2.89 8.05
N SER A 47 19.65 -1.67 8.57
CA SER A 47 18.63 -1.36 9.58
C SER A 47 17.30 -1.02 8.91
N PHE A 48 16.24 -1.65 9.38
CA PHE A 48 14.88 -1.45 8.91
C PHE A 48 14.05 -0.82 10.04
N PRO A 49 13.48 0.39 9.86
CA PRO A 49 12.41 0.85 10.73
C PRO A 49 11.18 -0.03 10.54
N SER A 50 10.24 -0.05 11.49
CA SER A 50 9.01 -0.81 11.32
C SER A 50 8.20 -0.31 10.13
N PHE A 51 7.50 -1.21 9.45
CA PHE A 51 6.64 -0.86 8.32
C PHE A 51 5.47 -1.83 8.18
N TRP A 52 4.48 -1.45 7.38
CA TRP A 52 3.39 -2.33 6.97
C TRP A 52 3.63 -2.82 5.55
N ILE A 53 3.35 -4.09 5.27
CA ILE A 53 3.42 -4.68 3.92
C ILE A 53 2.10 -5.36 3.55
N SER A 54 1.62 -5.16 2.33
CA SER A 54 0.38 -5.77 1.87
C SER A 54 0.54 -7.25 1.54
N ASP A 55 -0.57 -7.97 1.43
CA ASP A 55 -0.69 -9.14 0.54
C ASP A 55 -0.42 -8.76 -0.93
N GLN A 56 -0.27 -9.75 -1.81
CA GLN A 56 -0.14 -9.45 -3.24
C GLN A 56 -1.38 -8.70 -3.73
N ILE A 57 -1.17 -7.61 -4.48
CA ILE A 57 -2.29 -6.83 -5.01
C ILE A 57 -3.11 -7.69 -5.96
N THR A 58 -4.41 -7.76 -5.72
CA THR A 58 -5.32 -8.61 -6.51
C THR A 58 -5.73 -7.95 -7.82
N ASN A 59 -6.21 -8.77 -8.78
CA ASN A 59 -6.85 -8.28 -10.01
C ASN A 59 -7.98 -7.31 -9.67
N LYS A 60 -8.84 -7.66 -8.69
CA LYS A 60 -9.96 -6.81 -8.26
C LYS A 60 -9.50 -5.43 -7.79
N GLU A 61 -8.53 -5.38 -6.89
CA GLU A 61 -8.00 -4.10 -6.38
C GLU A 61 -7.39 -3.25 -7.50
N PHE A 62 -6.65 -3.89 -8.41
CA PHE A 62 -6.01 -3.18 -9.51
C PHE A 62 -7.00 -2.76 -10.59
N GLN A 63 -8.03 -3.56 -10.84
CA GLN A 63 -9.15 -3.21 -11.72
C GLN A 63 -9.88 -1.96 -11.23
N GLU A 64 -10.06 -1.77 -9.93
CA GLU A 64 -10.68 -0.54 -9.39
C GLU A 64 -9.90 0.70 -9.84
N PHE A 65 -8.58 0.67 -9.72
CA PHE A 65 -7.70 1.72 -10.21
C PHE A 65 -7.85 1.91 -11.73
N TRP A 66 -7.78 0.81 -12.47
CA TRP A 66 -7.81 0.83 -13.93
C TRP A 66 -9.14 1.37 -14.48
N GLN A 67 -10.26 0.98 -13.88
CA GLN A 67 -11.60 1.46 -14.26
C GLN A 67 -11.83 2.92 -13.84
N TYR A 68 -11.28 3.33 -12.68
CA TYR A 68 -11.29 4.74 -12.29
C TYR A 68 -10.56 5.60 -13.32
N ALA A 69 -9.35 5.19 -13.74
CA ALA A 69 -8.59 5.89 -14.77
C ALA A 69 -9.35 5.97 -16.11
N LYS A 70 -9.96 4.86 -16.56
CA LYS A 70 -10.79 4.81 -17.78
C LYS A 70 -11.99 5.75 -17.73
N SER A 71 -12.64 5.85 -16.57
CA SER A 71 -13.83 6.67 -16.38
C SER A 71 -13.52 8.15 -16.22
N ASN A 72 -12.27 8.50 -15.90
CA ASN A 72 -11.83 9.86 -15.60
C ASN A 72 -10.62 10.28 -16.44
N PRO A 73 -10.63 10.16 -17.78
CA PRO A 73 -9.43 10.30 -18.62
C PRO A 73 -8.76 11.69 -18.57
N ASN A 74 -9.51 12.72 -18.14
CA ASN A 74 -9.05 14.11 -18.05
C ASN A 74 -8.59 14.51 -16.64
N VAL A 75 -8.63 13.59 -15.67
CA VAL A 75 -8.13 13.85 -14.31
C VAL A 75 -6.62 13.61 -14.28
N GLU A 76 -5.91 14.50 -13.59
CA GLU A 76 -4.48 14.37 -13.33
C GLU A 76 -4.23 13.58 -12.04
N LEU A 77 -3.32 12.62 -12.12
CA LEU A 77 -2.70 11.99 -10.97
C LEU A 77 -1.41 12.77 -10.65
N SER A 78 -1.34 13.38 -9.47
CA SER A 78 -0.22 14.25 -9.08
C SER A 78 0.49 13.74 -7.83
N TRP A 79 1.82 13.87 -7.78
CA TRP A 79 2.63 13.46 -6.63
C TRP A 79 3.85 14.37 -6.46
N ALA A 80 4.39 14.42 -5.24
CA ALA A 80 5.65 15.10 -4.95
C ALA A 80 6.80 14.09 -5.05
N GLU A 81 7.82 14.42 -5.81
CA GLU A 81 9.04 13.65 -5.96
C GLU A 81 10.22 14.43 -5.38
N LEU A 82 11.03 13.81 -4.54
CA LEU A 82 12.28 14.41 -4.06
C LEU A 82 13.36 14.19 -5.11
N THR A 83 13.76 15.25 -5.81
CA THR A 83 14.90 15.15 -6.72
C THR A 83 16.20 15.17 -5.93
N HIS A 84 16.93 14.05 -5.93
CA HIS A 84 18.32 14.00 -5.49
C HIS A 84 19.22 14.00 -6.73
N ALA A 85 20.07 15.02 -6.88
CA ALA A 85 21.26 14.87 -7.70
C ALA A 85 22.38 14.34 -6.79
N PRO A 86 23.01 13.19 -7.10
CA PRO A 86 24.11 12.67 -6.30
C PRO A 86 25.21 13.74 -6.16
N GLY A 87 25.48 14.17 -4.92
CA GLY A 87 26.53 15.16 -4.62
C GLY A 87 26.10 16.63 -4.60
N ASP A 88 24.81 16.96 -4.73
CA ASP A 88 24.33 18.34 -4.54
C ASP A 88 24.25 18.67 -3.03
N PRO A 89 24.97 19.71 -2.54
CA PRO A 89 24.90 20.11 -1.14
C PRO A 89 23.58 20.79 -0.75
N LYS A 90 22.68 21.07 -1.70
CA LYS A 90 21.39 21.69 -1.42
C LYS A 90 20.38 20.65 -0.94
N PRO A 91 19.53 20.99 0.05
CA PRO A 91 18.44 20.12 0.47
C PRO A 91 17.52 19.83 -0.72
N SER A 92 17.12 18.58 -0.87
CA SER A 92 16.20 18.15 -1.93
C SER A 92 14.94 19.01 -1.89
N GLN A 93 14.64 19.68 -2.99
CA GLN A 93 13.36 20.36 -3.13
C GLN A 93 12.34 19.38 -3.73
N PRO A 94 11.13 19.32 -3.16
CA PRO A 94 10.06 18.51 -3.74
C PRO A 94 9.65 19.11 -5.08
N VAL A 95 9.67 18.30 -6.13
CA VAL A 95 9.14 18.64 -7.45
C VAL A 95 7.79 17.97 -7.60
N VAL A 96 6.75 18.74 -7.88
CA VAL A 96 5.43 18.19 -8.20
C VAL A 96 5.44 17.66 -9.61
N ARG A 97 5.08 16.39 -9.77
CA ARG A 97 4.86 15.71 -11.04
C ARG A 97 3.36 15.44 -11.19
N SER A 98 2.89 15.38 -12.42
CA SER A 98 1.53 14.91 -12.72
C SER A 98 1.47 14.18 -14.06
N ILE A 99 0.43 13.35 -14.22
CA ILE A 99 0.10 12.67 -15.48
C ILE A 99 -1.43 12.58 -15.62
N LEU A 100 -1.95 12.82 -16.83
CA LEU A 100 -3.37 12.56 -17.13
C LEU A 100 -3.64 11.05 -17.17
N PHE A 101 -4.80 10.62 -16.67
CA PHE A 101 -5.17 9.21 -16.78
C PHE A 101 -5.24 8.72 -18.24
N SER A 102 -5.65 9.57 -19.18
CA SER A 102 -5.60 9.23 -20.62
C SER A 102 -4.20 8.89 -21.14
N GLU A 103 -3.17 9.56 -20.62
CA GLU A 103 -1.77 9.29 -20.95
C GLU A 103 -1.26 8.02 -20.25
N LEU A 104 -1.64 7.84 -18.98
CA LEU A 104 -1.32 6.63 -18.20
C LEU A 104 -1.88 5.36 -18.86
N LEU A 105 -3.12 5.42 -19.37
CA LEU A 105 -3.82 4.27 -19.97
C LEU A 105 -3.17 3.75 -21.26
N LYS A 106 -2.17 4.46 -21.81
CA LYS A 106 -1.32 3.95 -22.90
C LYS A 106 -0.41 2.81 -22.42
N GLU A 107 -0.07 2.78 -21.14
CA GLU A 107 0.70 1.72 -20.48
C GLU A 107 -0.25 0.60 -20.02
N LYS A 108 -0.49 -0.39 -20.89
CA LYS A 108 -1.39 -1.51 -20.58
C LYS A 108 -0.67 -2.61 -19.79
N PRO A 109 -1.38 -3.34 -18.91
CA PRO A 109 -0.87 -4.59 -18.38
C PRO A 109 -0.48 -5.56 -19.50
N ASP A 110 0.71 -6.16 -19.37
CA ASP A 110 1.22 -7.16 -20.31
C ASP A 110 0.53 -8.50 -20.09
N SER A 111 -0.14 -8.99 -21.13
CA SER A 111 -0.88 -10.25 -21.10
C SER A 111 -0.07 -11.47 -21.52
N THR A 112 1.20 -11.30 -21.94
CA THR A 112 2.04 -12.37 -22.48
C THR A 112 2.15 -13.58 -21.55
N ASN A 113 2.17 -13.35 -20.24
CA ASN A 113 2.32 -14.39 -19.22
C ASN A 113 1.02 -14.70 -18.47
N TRP A 114 -0.13 -14.27 -18.96
CA TRP A 114 -1.40 -14.58 -18.31
C TRP A 114 -1.75 -16.06 -18.49
N PRO A 115 -2.26 -16.73 -17.43
CA PRO A 115 -2.64 -18.13 -17.53
C PRO A 115 -3.81 -18.35 -18.50
N VAL A 116 -4.66 -17.32 -18.69
CA VAL A 116 -5.77 -17.30 -19.65
C VAL A 116 -5.97 -15.88 -20.21
N ALA A 117 -6.56 -15.78 -21.40
CA ALA A 117 -6.70 -14.50 -22.12
C ALA A 117 -7.51 -13.44 -21.36
N ASN A 118 -8.48 -13.84 -20.54
CA ASN A 118 -9.34 -12.95 -19.77
C ASN A 118 -8.94 -12.87 -18.28
N TYR A 119 -7.70 -13.25 -17.93
CA TYR A 119 -7.24 -13.32 -16.54
C TYR A 119 -7.52 -12.04 -15.76
N PHE A 120 -7.13 -10.90 -16.33
CA PHE A 120 -7.28 -9.60 -15.66
C PHE A 120 -8.72 -9.11 -15.61
N GLU A 121 -9.62 -9.56 -16.49
CA GLU A 121 -10.99 -9.00 -16.62
C GLU A 121 -12.08 -9.90 -16.00
N SER A 122 -11.76 -11.15 -15.69
CA SER A 122 -12.73 -12.16 -15.26
C SER A 122 -12.89 -12.20 -13.74
N ASP A 123 -14.15 -12.19 -13.28
CA ASP A 123 -14.52 -12.33 -11.86
C ASP A 123 -13.97 -13.61 -11.22
N GLN A 124 -13.78 -14.67 -12.00
CA GLN A 124 -13.20 -15.93 -11.50
C GLN A 124 -11.78 -15.75 -10.94
N TYR A 125 -11.05 -14.75 -11.44
CA TYR A 125 -9.67 -14.45 -11.03
C TYR A 125 -9.59 -13.13 -10.24
N ALA A 126 -10.71 -12.61 -9.75
CA ALA A 126 -10.78 -11.34 -9.03
C ALA A 126 -9.81 -11.29 -7.84
N ASP A 127 -9.78 -12.35 -7.03
CA ASP A 127 -8.95 -12.43 -5.83
C ASP A 127 -7.55 -13.03 -6.11
N LYS A 128 -7.15 -13.17 -7.39
CA LYS A 128 -5.82 -13.63 -7.78
C LYS A 128 -4.85 -12.46 -7.94
N PRO A 129 -3.53 -12.66 -7.77
CA PRO A 129 -2.54 -11.60 -7.91
C PRO A 129 -2.59 -10.95 -9.29
N VAL A 130 -2.53 -9.63 -9.35
CA VAL A 130 -2.39 -8.94 -10.63
C VAL A 130 -0.99 -9.18 -11.20
N ILE A 131 -0.91 -9.53 -12.48
CA ILE A 131 0.35 -9.83 -13.18
C ILE A 131 0.43 -9.06 -14.50
N GLY A 132 1.65 -8.86 -14.99
CA GLY A 132 1.90 -8.03 -16.18
C GLY A 132 1.86 -6.53 -15.92
N VAL A 133 1.87 -6.11 -14.65
CA VAL A 133 1.92 -4.70 -14.26
C VAL A 133 3.38 -4.26 -14.24
N SER A 134 3.73 -3.23 -15.01
CA SER A 134 5.07 -2.64 -14.96
C SER A 134 5.30 -1.88 -13.66
N GLU A 135 6.56 -1.71 -13.26
CA GLU A 135 6.92 -0.94 -12.06
C GLU A 135 6.33 0.49 -12.08
N LYS A 136 6.34 1.12 -13.25
CA LYS A 136 5.74 2.43 -13.49
C LYS A 136 4.24 2.41 -13.20
N LEU A 137 3.52 1.39 -13.68
CA LEU A 137 2.09 1.28 -13.47
C LEU A 137 1.74 0.90 -12.02
N ALA A 138 2.55 0.07 -11.37
CA ALA A 138 2.45 -0.22 -9.94
C ALA A 138 2.68 1.04 -9.08
N THR A 139 3.61 1.91 -9.48
CA THR A 139 3.85 3.20 -8.82
C THR A 139 2.65 4.12 -8.93
N TYR A 140 2.03 4.23 -10.12
CA TYR A 140 0.81 5.02 -10.28
C TYR A 140 -0.37 4.47 -9.47
N TYR A 141 -0.49 3.14 -9.38
CA TYR A 141 -1.47 2.51 -8.49
C TYR A 141 -1.25 2.93 -7.03
N CYS A 142 0.00 2.95 -6.56
CA CYS A 142 0.34 3.37 -5.19
C CYS A 142 -0.02 4.84 -4.92
N ILE A 143 0.30 5.73 -5.87
CA ILE A 143 -0.05 7.15 -5.77
C ILE A 143 -1.56 7.32 -5.73
N TRP A 144 -2.30 6.67 -6.64
CA TRP A 144 -3.76 6.71 -6.66
C TRP A 144 -4.38 6.15 -5.38
N LYS A 145 -3.86 5.02 -4.87
CA LYS A 145 -4.35 4.42 -3.62
C LYS A 145 -4.13 5.36 -2.45
N THR A 146 -2.98 6.05 -2.41
CA THR A 146 -2.69 7.10 -1.42
C THR A 146 -3.71 8.23 -1.50
N THR A 147 -3.99 8.76 -2.69
CA THR A 147 -5.00 9.83 -2.89
C THR A 147 -6.40 9.37 -2.51
N LYS A 148 -6.83 8.19 -2.97
CA LYS A 148 -8.14 7.60 -2.65
C LYS A 148 -8.32 7.42 -1.14
N VAL A 149 -7.28 6.98 -0.46
CA VAL A 149 -7.27 6.87 1.00
C VAL A 149 -7.39 8.24 1.65
N TYR A 150 -6.58 9.19 1.23
CA TYR A 150 -6.56 10.55 1.78
C TYR A 150 -7.91 11.27 1.63
N ASP A 151 -8.55 11.13 0.46
CA ASP A 151 -9.84 11.76 0.16
C ASP A 151 -10.98 11.23 1.03
N ASN A 152 -10.85 10.00 1.54
CA ASN A 152 -11.83 9.37 2.43
C ASN A 152 -11.61 9.70 3.92
N LEU A 153 -10.54 10.40 4.28
CA LEU A 153 -10.23 10.80 5.65
C LEU A 153 -10.83 12.17 6.00
N SER A 154 -11.34 12.29 7.23
CA SER A 154 -11.71 13.59 7.78
C SER A 154 -10.47 14.45 8.02
N GLU A 155 -10.62 15.79 8.07
CA GLU A 155 -9.48 16.71 8.24
C GLU A 155 -8.59 16.40 9.47
N ARG A 156 -9.16 15.79 10.51
CA ARG A 156 -8.43 15.41 11.74
C ARG A 156 -7.65 14.11 11.61
N GLU A 157 -7.94 13.30 10.59
CA GLU A 157 -7.30 12.00 10.33
C GLU A 157 -6.25 12.09 9.21
N ARG A 158 -6.10 13.27 8.59
CA ARG A 158 -5.22 13.50 7.43
C ARG A 158 -3.74 13.59 7.77
N ASP A 159 -3.34 13.48 9.04
CA ASP A 159 -1.96 13.69 9.47
C ASP A 159 -1.41 12.54 10.35
N PRO A 160 -0.28 11.90 9.98
CA PRO A 160 0.31 11.80 8.64
C PRO A 160 -0.18 10.53 7.92
N VAL A 161 -0.79 10.70 6.74
CA VAL A 161 -0.99 9.57 5.80
C VAL A 161 0.35 9.27 5.15
N HIS A 162 0.99 8.20 5.58
CA HIS A 162 2.19 7.71 4.92
C HIS A 162 1.84 7.16 3.53
N PRO A 163 2.59 7.52 2.48
CA PRO A 163 2.27 7.10 1.13
C PRO A 163 2.45 5.59 0.97
N PHE A 164 1.55 4.97 0.22
CA PHE A 164 1.81 3.63 -0.31
C PHE A 164 2.94 3.74 -1.33
N ILE A 165 3.88 2.80 -1.29
CA ILE A 165 4.91 2.63 -2.32
C ILE A 165 4.99 1.15 -2.71
N VAL A 166 5.50 0.85 -3.90
CA VAL A 166 5.82 -0.52 -4.28
C VAL A 166 6.86 -1.06 -3.31
N ALA A 167 6.65 -2.27 -2.79
CA ALA A 167 7.52 -2.88 -1.81
C ALA A 167 8.94 -3.06 -2.40
N PRO A 168 9.98 -2.39 -1.86
CA PRO A 168 11.35 -2.62 -2.31
C PRO A 168 11.82 -4.03 -1.97
N ASP A 169 12.65 -4.64 -2.83
CA ASP A 169 13.15 -6.01 -2.65
C ASP A 169 13.78 -6.26 -1.27
N LEU A 170 14.54 -5.30 -0.76
CA LEU A 170 15.13 -5.37 0.58
C LEU A 170 14.07 -5.52 1.68
N LYS A 171 12.95 -4.79 1.57
CA LYS A 171 11.85 -4.90 2.53
C LYS A 171 11.08 -6.21 2.38
N ILE A 172 10.91 -6.71 1.16
CA ILE A 172 10.32 -8.04 0.93
C ILE A 172 11.18 -9.12 1.58
N ARG A 173 12.50 -9.10 1.35
CA ARG A 173 13.44 -10.07 1.96
C ARG A 173 13.42 -10.00 3.48
N TYR A 174 13.44 -8.80 4.05
CA TYR A 174 13.35 -8.64 5.49
C TYR A 174 12.00 -9.14 6.06
N ALA A 175 10.89 -8.81 5.40
CA ALA A 175 9.57 -9.29 5.79
C ALA A 175 9.46 -10.82 5.70
N LEU A 176 10.08 -11.45 4.70
CA LEU A 176 10.14 -12.91 4.55
C LEU A 176 10.87 -13.58 5.72
N ILE A 177 11.93 -12.96 6.25
CA ILE A 177 12.63 -13.46 7.45
C ILE A 177 11.74 -13.34 8.69
N CYS A 178 11.06 -12.21 8.86
CA CYS A 178 10.22 -11.96 10.02
C CYS A 178 8.92 -12.77 10.03
N ARG A 179 8.32 -12.99 8.85
CA ARG A 179 6.96 -13.50 8.66
C ARG A 179 6.88 -14.39 7.40
N PRO A 180 7.61 -15.51 7.33
CA PRO A 180 7.70 -16.34 6.12
C PRO A 180 6.34 -16.88 5.65
N GLU A 181 5.40 -17.06 6.56
CA GLU A 181 4.05 -17.55 6.26
C GLU A 181 3.27 -16.62 5.31
N LEU A 182 3.58 -15.31 5.30
CA LEU A 182 2.92 -14.33 4.43
C LEU A 182 3.26 -14.52 2.95
N PHE A 183 4.35 -15.23 2.63
CA PHE A 183 4.91 -15.37 1.28
C PHE A 183 4.84 -16.79 0.74
N SER A 184 4.21 -17.71 1.48
CA SER A 184 4.19 -19.14 1.13
C SER A 184 3.48 -19.46 -0.19
N GLU A 185 2.59 -18.58 -0.64
CA GLU A 185 1.84 -18.70 -1.89
C GLU A 185 2.27 -17.64 -2.94
N ASP A 186 3.35 -16.90 -2.68
CA ASP A 186 3.81 -15.85 -3.58
C ASP A 186 4.52 -16.46 -4.80
N GLU A 187 3.83 -16.44 -5.94
CA GLU A 187 4.42 -16.88 -7.21
C GLU A 187 4.73 -15.69 -8.13
N VAL A 188 3.84 -14.70 -8.19
CA VAL A 188 3.88 -13.59 -9.17
C VAL A 188 3.10 -12.37 -8.66
N GLY A 189 3.43 -11.17 -9.15
CA GLY A 189 2.73 -9.92 -8.83
C GLY A 189 3.57 -8.94 -8.04
N PHE A 190 2.93 -8.00 -7.34
CA PHE A 190 3.62 -7.03 -6.50
C PHE A 190 2.88 -6.78 -5.19
N ARG A 191 3.64 -6.31 -4.19
CA ARG A 191 3.15 -5.87 -2.88
C ARG A 191 3.42 -4.38 -2.72
N ILE A 192 2.71 -3.74 -1.80
CA ILE A 192 2.92 -2.34 -1.43
C ILE A 192 3.29 -2.24 0.05
N VAL A 193 4.03 -1.19 0.42
CA VAL A 193 4.41 -0.92 1.80
C VAL A 193 4.02 0.49 2.21
N ILE A 194 3.88 0.68 3.51
CA ILE A 194 3.71 1.97 4.17
C ILE A 194 4.74 2.07 5.30
N HIS A 195 5.47 3.18 5.35
CA HIS A 195 6.41 3.47 6.44
C HIS A 195 5.69 4.05 7.65
N GLN A 196 6.23 3.84 8.86
CA GLN A 196 5.89 4.63 10.04
C GLN A 196 6.97 5.68 10.32
#